data_AF-A0A8T6IF93-F1
#
_entry.id   AF-A0A8T6IF93-F1
#
_cell.length_a   1.000
_cell.length_b   1.000
_cell.length_c   1.000
_cell.angle_alpha   90.00
_cell.angle_beta   90.00
_cell.angle_gamma   90.00
#
_symmetry.space_group_name_H-M   'P 1'
#
loop_
_entity.id
_entity.type
_entity.pdbx_description
1 polymer ?
#
loop_
_entity_poly.entity_id
_entity_poly.type
_entity_poly.pdbx_seq_one_letter_code
_entity_poly.pdbx_strand_id
1 'polypeptide(L)'
;MRRAMSPLRAGGRIRGAHMPLAALVLAAALAPDQAAAETASDGAHSLLEEIIVTGSRIRRDALTARDWVLHVDGDDRDRSGLSSLGDLLARLPVSGSPLSTRFNSSGVSGATDLNTIPASVVERVEVLRDGASAIYGSDAVAGVVNVITRKVRGVTARAHRGGFENGGETTDLELALGGAWGATSASAHIAHTDQARVRAADHEQTRWPKPGTGVLHGSTFTPQGRVVFADPNTGRFVNCALNDGVTGVPVYDPADPCGPGDDYHPWSNADRFNYATYNLVLTPSTRTGIFGRVEHETAAGTRLRLRAFFNRRESVNQAAPEPVWAGTLGETGSLMDDIVIDADNPYNPFGFDVGPGGFLTRRPLESGPRIFEQDVDTRYAAFTMEGVSRGFGRAWLWDASLVWSRNVAEQTKHGAHNARRMLLALGPPEGCAGVPGCVPLNLLGGRGTITDAMLDWIGFVQEDSSAQTLRSFVANVTGELASLPAGALDFAAGFERREQDGRFDPDRVVAAGDTAR
;
A
#
# COMPACT_ATOMS: atom_id res chain seq x y z
N MET A 1 20.68 -43.57 -9.64
CA MET A 1 19.95 -43.86 -8.37
C MET A 1 19.27 -42.57 -7.90
N ARG A 2 17.94 -42.48 -8.02
CA ARG A 2 17.14 -41.33 -7.58
C ARG A 2 16.90 -41.45 -6.07
N ARG A 3 17.41 -40.51 -5.26
CA ARG A 3 16.99 -40.34 -3.86
C ARG A 3 16.09 -39.12 -3.77
N ALA A 4 14.85 -39.37 -3.34
CA ALA A 4 13.84 -38.37 -3.08
C ALA A 4 14.24 -37.52 -1.86
N MET A 5 14.32 -36.20 -2.05
CA MET A 5 14.36 -35.24 -0.95
C MET A 5 12.93 -35.06 -0.42
N SER A 6 12.72 -35.39 0.85
CA SER A 6 11.49 -35.08 1.57
C SER A 6 11.51 -33.59 1.97
N PRO A 7 10.39 -32.84 1.82
CA PRO A 7 10.31 -31.49 2.33
C PRO A 7 10.13 -31.52 3.86
N LEU A 8 11.01 -30.80 4.56
CA LEU A 8 10.89 -30.49 5.98
C LEU A 8 9.57 -29.73 6.23
N ARG A 9 8.71 -30.33 7.07
CA ARG A 9 7.54 -29.66 7.64
C ARG A 9 8.01 -28.59 8.63
N ALA A 10 8.00 -27.33 8.21
CA ALA A 10 8.01 -26.21 9.13
C ALA A 10 6.65 -26.14 9.83
N GLY A 11 6.62 -26.57 11.09
CA GLY A 11 5.46 -26.47 11.97
C GLY A 11 5.25 -25.04 12.45
N GLY A 12 4.91 -24.13 11.56
CA GLY A 12 4.32 -22.83 11.90
C GLY A 12 2.81 -23.01 12.04
N ARG A 13 2.28 -23.06 13.27
CA ARG A 13 0.85 -22.92 13.51
C ARG A 13 0.43 -21.53 13.07
N ILE A 14 0.03 -21.38 11.81
CA ILE A 14 -0.83 -20.29 11.38
C ILE A 14 -2.11 -20.47 12.18
N ARG A 15 -2.27 -19.69 13.24
CA ARG A 15 -3.57 -19.51 13.86
C ARG A 15 -4.42 -18.79 12.84
N GLY A 16 -5.07 -19.57 11.96
CA GLY A 16 -6.25 -19.13 11.25
C GLY A 16 -7.27 -18.78 12.30
N ALA A 17 -7.30 -17.51 12.71
CA ALA A 17 -8.46 -16.95 13.35
C ALA A 17 -9.56 -16.94 12.28
N HIS A 18 -10.28 -18.06 12.19
CA HIS A 18 -11.62 -18.06 11.63
C HIS A 18 -12.42 -17.08 12.47
N MET A 19 -12.43 -15.81 12.05
CA MET A 19 -13.36 -14.85 12.60
C MET A 19 -14.74 -15.34 12.15
N PRO A 20 -15.62 -15.75 13.07
CA PRO A 20 -16.96 -16.13 12.68
C PRO A 20 -17.57 -14.90 12.02
N LEU A 21 -18.10 -15.09 10.81
CA LEU A 21 -18.94 -14.12 10.12
C LEU A 21 -20.11 -13.82 11.06
N ALA A 22 -19.95 -12.81 11.92
CA ALA A 22 -21.03 -12.34 12.77
C ALA A 22 -22.07 -11.76 11.82
N ALA A 23 -23.14 -12.51 11.60
CA ALA A 23 -24.30 -12.05 10.86
C ALA A 23 -24.82 -10.77 11.52
N LEU A 24 -24.44 -9.63 10.97
CA LEU A 24 -25.10 -8.37 11.31
C LEU A 24 -26.47 -8.43 10.62
N VAL A 25 -27.44 -9.00 11.33
CA VAL A 25 -28.85 -8.96 10.94
C VAL A 25 -29.30 -7.50 11.10
N LEU A 26 -29.18 -6.71 10.04
CA LEU A 26 -29.92 -5.46 9.95
C LEU A 26 -31.37 -5.84 9.64
N ALA A 27 -32.19 -5.90 10.68
CA ALA A 27 -33.63 -6.09 10.53
C ALA A 27 -34.22 -4.85 9.84
N ALA A 28 -34.21 -4.84 8.51
CA ALA A 28 -35.10 -3.98 7.75
C ALA A 28 -36.50 -4.58 7.91
N ALA A 29 -37.33 -3.94 8.74
CA ALA A 29 -38.73 -4.25 8.84
C ALA A 29 -39.39 -4.06 7.47
N LEU A 30 -39.57 -5.16 6.74
CA LEU A 30 -40.38 -5.23 5.53
C LEU A 30 -41.85 -5.14 5.96
N ALA A 31 -42.39 -3.92 6.04
CA ALA A 31 -43.83 -3.74 6.07
C ALA A 31 -44.37 -3.81 4.63
N PRO A 32 -45.46 -4.55 4.36
CA PRO A 32 -46.10 -4.56 3.04
C PRO A 32 -46.70 -3.19 2.71
N ASP A 33 -46.50 -2.81 1.46
CA ASP A 33 -46.89 -1.57 0.81
C ASP A 33 -48.42 -1.37 0.86
N GLN A 34 -48.89 -0.23 1.36
CA GLN A 34 -50.25 0.25 1.14
C GLN A 34 -50.18 1.55 0.35
N ALA A 35 -50.69 1.48 -0.87
CA ALA A 35 -50.80 2.58 -1.82
C ALA A 35 -51.47 3.81 -1.18
N ALA A 36 -50.80 4.97 -1.25
CA ALA A 36 -51.37 6.26 -0.96
C ALA A 36 -51.02 7.27 -2.07
N ALA A 37 -52.03 8.04 -2.47
CA ALA A 37 -52.15 8.78 -3.70
C ALA A 37 -51.18 9.98 -3.86
N GLU A 38 -50.75 10.20 -5.10
CA GLU A 38 -50.00 11.37 -5.56
C GLU A 38 -50.81 12.67 -5.40
N THR A 39 -50.22 13.68 -4.75
CA THR A 39 -50.61 15.08 -4.96
C THR A 39 -49.37 15.97 -5.14
N ALA A 40 -49.33 16.58 -6.32
CA ALA A 40 -48.54 17.71 -6.83
C ALA A 40 -47.49 18.39 -5.91
N SER A 41 -46.21 18.19 -6.25
CA SER A 41 -45.11 19.14 -5.96
C SER A 41 -44.08 19.26 -7.11
N ASP A 42 -44.53 19.01 -8.35
CA ASP A 42 -43.74 18.74 -9.55
C ASP A 42 -42.77 19.86 -10.05
N GLY A 43 -42.81 21.06 -9.45
CA GLY A 43 -42.03 22.21 -9.92
C GLY A 43 -40.63 22.37 -9.31
N ALA A 44 -40.38 21.79 -8.13
CA ALA A 44 -39.06 21.83 -7.48
C ALA A 44 -38.22 20.56 -7.77
N HIS A 45 -38.89 19.46 -8.13
CA HIS A 45 -38.27 18.17 -8.41
C HIS A 45 -37.53 18.15 -9.76
N SER A 46 -38.08 18.78 -10.80
CA SER A 46 -37.42 18.86 -12.12
C SER A 46 -36.10 19.64 -12.08
N LEU A 47 -36.02 20.67 -11.23
CA LEU A 47 -34.80 21.46 -11.03
C LEU A 47 -33.70 20.71 -10.29
N LEU A 48 -33.93 19.54 -9.69
CA LEU A 48 -32.87 18.76 -9.04
C LEU A 48 -32.48 17.51 -9.84
N GLU A 49 -33.37 16.99 -10.70
CA GLU A 49 -33.10 15.83 -11.56
C GLU A 49 -32.52 16.20 -12.93
N GLU A 50 -32.81 17.40 -13.46
CA GLU A 50 -32.28 17.88 -14.75
C GLU A 50 -30.85 18.46 -14.65
N ILE A 51 -30.29 18.58 -13.44
CA ILE A 51 -28.97 19.17 -13.29
C ILE A 51 -27.87 18.11 -13.35
N ILE A 52 -27.26 17.96 -14.52
CA ILE A 52 -25.91 17.38 -14.64
C ILE A 52 -24.93 18.41 -14.07
N VAL A 53 -24.68 18.33 -12.76
CA VAL A 53 -23.65 19.14 -12.12
C VAL A 53 -22.31 18.45 -12.26
N THR A 54 -21.59 18.72 -13.35
CA THR A 54 -20.18 18.33 -13.44
C THR A 54 -19.28 19.55 -13.19
N GLY A 55 -18.39 19.40 -12.21
CA GLY A 55 -17.19 20.22 -12.05
C GLY A 55 -17.31 21.65 -11.51
N SER A 56 -18.44 22.36 -11.64
CA SER A 56 -18.53 23.76 -11.16
C SER A 56 -19.72 24.11 -10.26
N ARG A 57 -20.71 23.22 -10.07
CA ARG A 57 -21.94 23.52 -9.29
C ARG A 57 -22.68 24.81 -9.72
N ILE A 58 -22.35 25.32 -10.91
CA ILE A 58 -23.00 26.44 -11.60
C ILE A 58 -23.84 25.83 -12.73
N ARG A 59 -25.08 26.27 -12.88
CA ARG A 59 -25.99 25.82 -13.93
C ARG A 59 -25.37 26.10 -15.30
N ARG A 60 -25.10 25.06 -16.09
CA ARG A 60 -24.61 25.21 -17.47
C ARG A 60 -25.31 24.21 -18.39
N ASP A 61 -25.59 24.66 -19.60
CA ASP A 61 -26.08 23.81 -20.68
C ASP A 61 -24.93 22.93 -21.19
N ALA A 62 -25.15 21.62 -21.25
CA ALA A 62 -24.17 20.61 -21.67
C ALA A 62 -23.59 20.88 -23.07
N LEU A 63 -24.32 21.60 -23.94
CA LEU A 63 -23.86 21.97 -25.28
C LEU A 63 -22.90 23.18 -25.29
N THR A 64 -22.74 23.87 -24.16
CA THR A 64 -21.90 25.08 -24.04
C THR A 64 -20.76 24.95 -23.02
N ALA A 65 -20.69 23.84 -22.28
CA ALA A 65 -19.62 23.56 -21.34
C ALA A 65 -18.30 23.33 -22.11
N ARG A 66 -17.31 24.23 -21.92
CA ARG A 66 -15.96 24.10 -22.48
C ARG A 66 -15.05 23.17 -21.69
N ASP A 67 -15.57 22.55 -20.64
CA ASP A 67 -14.82 21.67 -19.76
C ASP A 67 -15.00 20.25 -20.27
N TRP A 68 -13.90 19.61 -20.66
CA TRP A 68 -13.96 18.20 -21.02
C TRP A 68 -14.21 17.42 -19.70
N VAL A 69 -15.18 16.50 -19.70
CA VAL A 69 -15.47 15.63 -18.54
C VAL A 69 -15.40 14.19 -19.04
N LEU A 70 -14.49 13.40 -18.47
CA LEU A 70 -14.39 11.98 -18.79
C LEU A 70 -15.36 11.22 -17.88
N HIS A 71 -16.30 10.51 -18.49
CA HIS A 71 -17.23 9.62 -17.82
C HIS A 71 -16.72 8.18 -17.95
N VAL A 72 -16.71 7.46 -16.83
CA VAL A 72 -16.47 6.02 -16.81
C VAL A 72 -17.66 5.37 -16.12
N ASP A 73 -18.45 4.62 -16.89
CA ASP A 73 -19.70 4.03 -16.41
C ASP A 73 -19.49 2.65 -15.79
N GLY A 74 -20.44 2.26 -14.93
CA GLY A 74 -20.46 0.95 -14.29
C GLY A 74 -20.50 -0.23 -15.26
N ASP A 75 -20.95 -0.02 -16.50
CA ASP A 75 -20.93 -1.03 -17.56
C ASP A 75 -19.51 -1.30 -18.08
N ASP A 76 -18.64 -0.29 -18.14
CA ASP A 76 -17.23 -0.47 -18.51
C ASP A 76 -16.48 -1.24 -17.42
N ARG A 77 -16.84 -1.03 -16.15
CA ARG A 77 -16.38 -1.88 -15.04
C ARG A 77 -16.86 -3.32 -15.20
N ASP A 78 -18.16 -3.52 -15.49
CA ASP A 78 -18.75 -4.86 -15.67
C ASP A 78 -18.09 -5.62 -16.82
N ARG A 79 -17.67 -4.93 -17.88
CA ARG A 79 -16.93 -5.51 -19.01
C ARG A 79 -15.45 -5.72 -18.73
N SER A 80 -14.84 -4.90 -17.87
CA SER A 80 -13.39 -4.91 -17.63
C SER A 80 -12.94 -5.77 -16.45
N GLY A 81 -13.88 -6.22 -15.60
CA GLY A 81 -13.59 -7.09 -14.45
C GLY A 81 -12.82 -6.39 -13.32
N LEU A 82 -12.91 -5.07 -13.23
CA LEU A 82 -12.16 -4.28 -12.25
C LEU A 82 -12.80 -4.36 -10.86
N SER A 83 -11.98 -4.65 -9.84
CA SER A 83 -12.41 -4.83 -8.45
C SER A 83 -12.27 -3.59 -7.58
N SER A 84 -11.56 -2.54 -8.04
CA SER A 84 -11.35 -1.31 -7.26
C SER A 84 -11.37 -0.02 -8.08
N LEU A 85 -11.64 1.09 -7.40
CA LEU A 85 -11.58 2.43 -7.99
C LEU A 85 -10.16 2.79 -8.45
N GLY A 86 -9.12 2.36 -7.73
CA GLY A 86 -7.73 2.58 -8.11
C GLY A 86 -7.39 1.97 -9.47
N ASP A 87 -7.85 0.74 -9.73
CA ASP A 87 -7.62 0.05 -11.01
C ASP A 87 -8.39 0.70 -12.16
N LEU A 88 -9.58 1.23 -11.88
CA LEU A 88 -10.40 1.97 -12.84
C LEU A 88 -9.74 3.28 -13.26
N LEU A 89 -9.23 4.05 -12.29
CA LEU A 89 -8.54 5.31 -12.59
C LEU A 89 -7.20 5.10 -13.28
N ALA A 90 -6.44 4.06 -12.91
CA ALA A 90 -5.14 3.74 -13.51
C ALA A 90 -5.24 3.41 -15.01
N ARG A 91 -6.43 3.06 -15.51
CA ARG A 91 -6.69 2.80 -16.94
C ARG A 91 -7.15 4.03 -17.72
N LEU A 92 -7.34 5.18 -17.07
CA LEU A 92 -7.76 6.39 -17.75
C LEU A 92 -6.56 7.09 -18.40
N PRO A 93 -6.65 7.53 -19.66
CA PRO A 93 -5.58 8.29 -20.35
C PRO A 93 -5.14 9.56 -19.61
N VAL A 94 -6.02 10.07 -18.74
CA VAL A 94 -5.83 11.24 -17.88
C VAL A 94 -4.97 10.95 -16.66
N SER A 95 -4.95 9.69 -16.21
CA SER A 95 -4.06 9.23 -15.16
C SER A 95 -2.67 9.05 -15.76
N GLY A 96 -1.95 10.16 -15.96
CA GLY A 96 -0.50 10.11 -16.16
C GLY A 96 0.15 9.18 -15.13
N SER A 97 1.29 8.57 -15.49
CA SER A 97 2.05 7.58 -14.70
C SER A 97 1.71 7.61 -13.22
N PRO A 98 1.16 6.53 -12.63
CA PRO A 98 0.56 6.57 -11.31
C PRO A 98 1.51 7.24 -10.32
N LEU A 99 1.09 8.39 -9.78
CA LEU A 99 1.73 9.07 -8.67
C LEU A 99 1.61 8.15 -7.44
N SER A 100 2.60 7.27 -7.31
CA SER A 100 2.84 6.32 -6.22
C SER A 100 1.69 5.36 -5.88
N THR A 101 1.63 4.23 -6.59
CA THR A 101 0.92 3.00 -6.14
C THR A 101 1.85 2.00 -5.46
N ARG A 102 3.03 2.42 -4.97
CA ARG A 102 4.03 1.48 -4.43
C ARG A 102 4.66 2.01 -3.14
N PHE A 103 4.25 1.37 -2.04
CA PHE A 103 4.92 1.27 -0.74
C PHE A 103 5.33 2.59 -0.07
N ASN A 104 4.55 2.99 0.94
CA ASN A 104 5.13 3.60 2.14
C ASN A 104 5.02 2.59 3.29
N SER A 105 6.17 2.13 3.77
CA SER A 105 6.37 1.30 4.98
C SER A 105 5.81 1.92 6.27
N SER A 106 5.19 3.10 6.22
CA SER A 106 4.65 3.80 7.37
C SER A 106 3.15 4.07 7.29
N GLY A 107 2.49 3.81 6.14
CA GLY A 107 1.09 4.20 5.94
C GLY A 107 0.85 5.72 6.00
N VAL A 108 1.91 6.52 6.12
CA VAL A 108 1.84 7.98 6.11
C VAL A 108 2.14 8.46 4.69
N SER A 109 1.15 8.34 3.82
CA SER A 109 1.03 9.28 2.70
C SER A 109 -0.18 10.17 2.97
N GLY A 110 -0.10 11.44 2.53
CA GLY A 110 -1.28 12.31 2.41
C GLY A 110 -2.13 11.97 1.18
N ALA A 111 -1.90 10.82 0.53
CA ALA A 111 -2.61 10.40 -0.66
C ALA A 111 -3.76 9.45 -0.28
N THR A 112 -4.96 9.73 -0.78
CA THR A 112 -6.14 8.90 -0.57
C THR A 112 -5.93 7.52 -1.18
N ASP A 113 -6.03 6.46 -0.39
CA ASP A 113 -6.00 5.09 -0.92
C ASP A 113 -7.35 4.73 -1.54
N LEU A 114 -7.42 4.85 -2.86
CA LEU A 114 -8.63 4.57 -3.64
C LEU A 114 -8.94 3.07 -3.75
N ASN A 115 -8.02 2.20 -3.36
CA ASN A 115 -8.26 0.75 -3.32
C ASN A 115 -9.13 0.33 -2.14
N THR A 116 -9.53 1.28 -1.28
CA THR A 116 -10.46 1.10 -0.15
C THR A 116 -11.93 1.20 -0.54
N ILE A 117 -12.26 1.73 -1.72
CA ILE A 117 -13.64 1.82 -2.23
C ILE A 117 -13.87 0.64 -3.18
N PRO A 118 -14.75 -0.32 -2.82
CA PRO A 118 -15.11 -1.41 -3.72
C PRO A 118 -15.77 -0.85 -4.98
N ALA A 119 -15.39 -1.39 -6.14
CA ALA A 119 -15.96 -0.94 -7.41
C ALA A 119 -17.49 -1.19 -7.50
N SER A 120 -18.02 -2.12 -6.69
CA SER A 120 -19.45 -2.41 -6.54
C SER A 120 -20.31 -1.24 -6.05
N VAL A 121 -19.69 -0.32 -5.29
CA VAL A 121 -20.34 0.86 -4.73
C VAL A 121 -20.34 2.00 -5.75
N VAL A 122 -19.51 1.92 -6.79
CA VAL A 122 -19.35 2.97 -7.80
C VAL A 122 -20.36 2.76 -8.92
N GLU A 123 -21.19 3.77 -9.17
CA GLU A 123 -22.07 3.84 -10.34
C GLU A 123 -21.30 4.35 -11.55
N ARG A 124 -20.58 5.46 -11.35
CA ARG A 124 -19.72 6.08 -12.35
C ARG A 124 -18.67 6.95 -11.69
N VAL A 125 -17.64 7.28 -12.46
CA VAL A 125 -16.62 8.26 -12.08
C VAL A 125 -16.60 9.38 -13.09
N GLU A 126 -16.62 10.61 -12.59
CA GLU A 126 -16.48 11.82 -13.39
C GLU A 126 -15.14 12.46 -13.08
N VAL A 127 -14.34 12.74 -14.11
CA VAL A 127 -13.06 13.44 -13.94
C VAL A 127 -13.16 14.82 -14.55
N LEU A 128 -12.91 15.83 -13.72
CA LEU A 128 -12.63 17.22 -14.09
C LEU A 128 -11.11 17.46 -13.95
N ARG A 129 -10.48 18.08 -14.93
CA ARG A 129 -9.05 18.48 -15.07
C ARG A 129 -8.98 20.01 -15.23
N ASP A 130 -9.88 20.70 -14.55
CA ASP A 130 -9.82 22.16 -14.40
C ASP A 130 -9.71 22.50 -12.91
N GLY A 131 -9.06 23.63 -12.62
CA GLY A 131 -8.87 24.11 -11.27
C GLY A 131 -10.24 24.46 -10.65
N ALA A 132 -10.68 23.66 -9.69
CA ALA A 132 -12.00 23.79 -9.08
C ALA A 132 -11.90 24.10 -7.58
N SER A 133 -10.79 24.71 -7.14
CA SER A 133 -10.50 24.94 -5.72
C SER A 133 -11.51 25.85 -5.03
N ALA A 134 -12.17 26.75 -5.76
CA ALA A 134 -13.22 27.62 -5.24
C ALA A 134 -14.46 26.85 -4.73
N ILE A 135 -14.64 25.59 -5.19
CA ILE A 135 -15.83 24.79 -4.92
C ILE A 135 -15.48 23.48 -4.18
N TYR A 136 -14.34 22.88 -4.50
CA TYR A 136 -13.90 21.60 -3.93
C TYR A 136 -12.75 21.74 -2.92
N GLY A 137 -12.35 22.96 -2.59
CA GLY A 137 -11.32 23.24 -1.60
C GLY A 137 -9.90 23.24 -2.16
N SER A 138 -8.92 23.44 -1.29
CA SER A 138 -7.51 23.68 -1.66
C SER A 138 -6.86 22.57 -2.48
N ASP A 139 -7.39 21.35 -2.44
CA ASP A 139 -6.79 20.18 -3.09
C ASP A 139 -7.13 20.10 -4.59
N ALA A 140 -8.17 20.82 -5.04
CA ALA A 140 -8.66 20.77 -6.41
C ALA A 140 -7.94 21.76 -7.35
N VAL A 141 -6.61 21.80 -7.32
CA VAL A 141 -5.79 22.69 -8.19
C VAL A 141 -5.65 22.12 -9.60
N ALA A 142 -5.40 20.81 -9.70
CA ALA A 142 -5.20 20.12 -10.98
C ALA A 142 -6.50 19.54 -11.56
N GLY A 143 -7.53 19.36 -10.73
CA GLY A 143 -8.76 18.69 -11.11
C GLY A 143 -9.50 18.05 -9.94
N VAL A 144 -10.62 17.40 -10.24
CA VAL A 144 -11.50 16.70 -9.29
C VAL A 144 -11.89 15.36 -9.88
N VAL A 145 -11.73 14.30 -9.07
CA VAL A 145 -12.31 12.99 -9.35
C VAL A 145 -13.56 12.85 -8.48
N ASN A 146 -14.73 12.86 -9.11
CA ASN A 146 -16.00 12.71 -8.44
C ASN A 146 -16.48 11.27 -8.59
N VAL A 147 -16.63 10.58 -7.46
CA VAL A 147 -17.07 9.19 -7.40
C VAL A 147 -18.56 9.18 -7.07
N ILE A 148 -19.38 8.78 -8.05
CA ILE A 148 -20.81 8.66 -7.88
C ILE A 148 -21.13 7.27 -7.38
N THR A 149 -21.80 7.19 -6.22
CA THR A 149 -22.15 5.91 -5.59
C THR A 149 -23.47 5.37 -6.11
N ARG A 150 -23.53 4.06 -6.37
CA ARG A 150 -24.68 3.36 -6.91
C ARG A 150 -25.89 3.39 -5.97
N LYS A 151 -27.06 3.71 -6.53
CA LYS A 151 -28.36 3.51 -5.86
C LYS A 151 -28.89 2.12 -6.18
N VAL A 152 -29.32 1.38 -5.15
CA VAL A 152 -29.86 0.02 -5.32
C VAL A 152 -31.32 0.00 -4.87
N ARG A 153 -32.20 -0.53 -5.71
CA ARG A 153 -33.59 -0.87 -5.37
C ARG A 153 -33.76 -2.37 -5.51
N GLY A 154 -34.23 -3.04 -4.46
CA GLY A 154 -34.28 -4.49 -4.37
C GLY A 154 -32.95 -5.08 -3.89
N VAL A 155 -32.64 -6.31 -4.34
CA VAL A 155 -31.44 -7.05 -3.95
C VAL A 155 -30.64 -7.39 -5.20
N THR A 156 -29.33 -7.15 -5.15
CA THR A 156 -28.38 -7.56 -6.19
C THR A 156 -27.26 -8.36 -5.55
N ALA A 157 -26.95 -9.53 -6.11
CA ALA A 157 -25.80 -10.33 -5.73
C ALA A 157 -24.91 -10.53 -6.96
N ARG A 158 -23.59 -10.52 -6.75
CA ARG A 158 -22.61 -10.77 -7.80
C ARG A 158 -21.46 -11.59 -7.25
N ALA A 159 -21.01 -12.53 -8.07
CA ALA A 159 -19.77 -13.24 -7.86
C ALA A 159 -18.94 -13.15 -9.14
N HIS A 160 -17.66 -12.82 -9.01
CA HIS A 160 -16.70 -12.85 -10.10
C HIS A 160 -15.48 -13.65 -9.66
N ARG A 161 -14.90 -14.39 -10.60
CA ARG A 161 -13.62 -15.07 -10.41
C ARG A 161 -12.84 -15.01 -11.72
N GLY A 162 -11.60 -14.54 -11.64
CA GLY A 162 -10.69 -14.41 -12.78
C GLY A 162 -9.25 -14.63 -12.34
N GLY A 163 -8.31 -14.71 -13.28
CA GLY A 163 -6.89 -14.88 -12.98
C GLY A 163 -6.04 -14.80 -14.26
N PHE A 164 -4.73 -14.82 -14.10
CA PHE A 164 -3.77 -14.90 -15.20
C PHE A 164 -3.28 -16.35 -15.37
N GLU A 165 -2.57 -16.63 -16.46
CA GLU A 165 -2.04 -17.96 -16.76
C GLU A 165 -1.14 -18.51 -15.63
N ASN A 166 -0.41 -17.62 -14.92
CA ASN A 166 0.51 -17.99 -13.84
C ASN A 166 0.17 -17.28 -12.50
N GLY A 167 -1.10 -17.32 -12.09
CA GLY A 167 -1.56 -16.87 -10.78
C GLY A 167 -2.35 -15.57 -10.82
N GLY A 168 -2.40 -14.87 -9.67
CA GLY A 168 -3.19 -13.65 -9.54
C GLY A 168 -4.70 -13.87 -9.61
N GLU A 169 -5.15 -15.09 -9.25
CA GLU A 169 -6.57 -15.39 -9.14
C GLU A 169 -7.25 -14.40 -8.19
N THR A 170 -8.30 -13.75 -8.67
CA THR A 170 -9.11 -12.81 -7.90
C THR A 170 -10.52 -13.36 -7.81
N THR A 171 -11.09 -13.37 -6.60
CA THR A 171 -12.49 -13.69 -6.35
C THR A 171 -13.16 -12.49 -5.71
N ASP A 172 -14.23 -12.01 -6.33
CA ASP A 172 -15.05 -10.91 -5.83
C ASP A 172 -16.45 -11.41 -5.51
N LEU A 173 -16.94 -11.09 -4.31
CA LEU A 173 -18.29 -11.37 -3.85
C LEU A 173 -18.93 -10.05 -3.43
N GLU A 174 -20.06 -9.72 -4.02
CA GLU A 174 -20.78 -8.48 -3.76
C GLU A 174 -22.24 -8.78 -3.47
N LEU A 175 -22.78 -8.14 -2.43
CA LEU A 175 -24.20 -8.13 -2.11
C LEU A 175 -24.61 -6.69 -1.88
N ALA A 176 -25.66 -6.24 -2.54
CA ALA A 176 -26.27 -4.96 -2.25
C ALA A 176 -27.78 -5.10 -2.12
N LEU A 177 -28.35 -4.30 -1.23
CA LEU A 177 -29.76 -4.26 -0.94
C LEU A 177 -30.19 -2.81 -0.75
N GLY A 178 -31.38 -2.46 -1.20
CA GLY A 178 -31.91 -1.13 -0.99
C GLY A 178 -33.38 -0.99 -1.31
N GLY A 179 -33.96 0.10 -0.85
CA GLY A 179 -35.40 0.35 -0.93
C GLY A 179 -35.70 1.83 -0.78
N ALA A 180 -36.95 2.17 -1.10
CA ALA A 180 -37.50 3.50 -0.90
C ALA A 180 -38.86 3.39 -0.19
N TRP A 181 -39.12 4.31 0.73
CA TRP A 181 -40.32 4.39 1.54
C TRP A 181 -40.72 5.87 1.69
N GLY A 182 -41.71 6.30 0.92
CA GLY A 182 -42.08 7.70 0.80
C GLY A 182 -40.87 8.55 0.37
N ALA A 183 -40.58 9.60 1.15
CA ALA A 183 -39.46 10.52 0.89
C ALA A 183 -38.07 9.97 1.29
N THR A 184 -37.99 8.73 1.76
CA THR A 184 -36.73 8.12 2.22
C THR A 184 -36.27 7.03 1.29
N SER A 185 -34.98 6.95 0.99
CA SER A 185 -34.37 5.77 0.37
C SER A 185 -33.11 5.38 1.11
N ALA A 186 -32.80 4.08 1.14
CA ALA A 186 -31.58 3.57 1.74
C ALA A 186 -31.01 2.41 0.92
N SER A 187 -29.68 2.30 0.92
CA SER A 187 -28.99 1.13 0.39
C SER A 187 -27.81 0.73 1.27
N ALA A 188 -27.49 -0.56 1.25
CA ALA A 188 -26.31 -1.14 1.86
C ALA A 188 -25.61 -2.04 0.86
N HIS A 189 -24.28 -2.02 0.88
CA HIS A 189 -23.41 -2.78 0.00
C HIS A 189 -22.37 -3.49 0.86
N ILE A 190 -22.17 -4.77 0.62
CA ILE A 190 -21.13 -5.59 1.22
C ILE A 190 -20.30 -6.14 0.07
N ALA A 191 -18.99 -5.97 0.14
CA ALA A 191 -18.06 -6.48 -0.85
C ALA A 191 -16.91 -7.21 -0.17
N HIS A 192 -16.52 -8.35 -0.72
CA HIS A 192 -15.34 -9.09 -0.33
C HIS A 192 -14.54 -9.44 -1.58
N THR A 193 -13.26 -9.06 -1.59
CA THR A 193 -12.31 -9.40 -2.64
C THR A 193 -11.16 -10.17 -2.04
N ASP A 194 -10.85 -11.33 -2.60
CA ASP A 194 -9.64 -12.09 -2.30
C ASP A 194 -8.79 -12.16 -3.58
N GLN A 195 -7.58 -11.59 -3.51
CA GLN A 195 -6.63 -11.55 -4.60
C GLN A 195 -5.38 -12.36 -4.26
N ALA A 196 -5.09 -13.37 -5.07
CA ALA A 196 -3.89 -14.17 -4.97
C ALA A 196 -2.66 -13.41 -5.48
N ARG A 197 -1.49 -13.86 -5.02
CA ARG A 197 -0.20 -13.30 -5.43
C ARG A 197 0.17 -13.69 -6.86
N VAL A 198 1.08 -12.92 -7.46
CA VAL A 198 1.87 -13.31 -8.63
C VAL A 198 3.34 -13.16 -8.27
N ARG A 199 4.14 -14.23 -8.38
CA ARG A 199 5.59 -14.14 -8.12
C ARG A 199 6.29 -13.68 -9.38
N ALA A 200 7.34 -12.87 -9.22
CA ALA A 200 8.16 -12.46 -10.35
C ALA A 200 8.86 -13.65 -11.03
N ALA A 201 9.18 -14.71 -10.28
CA ALA A 201 9.75 -15.93 -10.82
C ALA A 201 8.84 -16.68 -11.82
N ASP A 202 7.53 -16.50 -11.74
CA ASP A 202 6.54 -17.29 -12.48
C ASP A 202 6.34 -16.77 -13.93
N HIS A 203 6.97 -15.66 -14.31
CA HIS A 203 6.91 -15.11 -15.66
C HIS A 203 8.30 -14.80 -16.23
N GLU A 204 8.49 -15.09 -17.52
CA GLU A 204 9.77 -14.91 -18.21
C GLU A 204 10.26 -13.44 -18.18
N GLN A 205 9.34 -12.49 -18.28
CA GLN A 205 9.65 -11.07 -18.30
C GLN A 205 10.10 -10.57 -16.92
N THR A 206 9.60 -11.17 -15.83
CA THR A 206 9.83 -10.67 -14.46
C THR A 206 10.78 -11.53 -13.63
N ARG A 207 11.19 -12.72 -14.11
CA ARG A 207 12.11 -13.60 -13.39
C ARG A 207 13.53 -13.06 -13.23
N TRP A 208 13.84 -11.93 -13.86
CA TRP A 208 15.11 -11.21 -13.77
C TRP A 208 14.87 -9.76 -13.32
N PRO A 209 15.82 -9.12 -12.64
CA PRO A 209 15.69 -7.72 -12.21
C PRO A 209 15.44 -6.76 -13.37
N LYS A 210 16.06 -7.06 -14.52
CA LYS A 210 15.79 -6.40 -15.79
C LYS A 210 15.62 -7.47 -16.88
N PRO A 211 14.49 -7.49 -17.60
CA PRO A 211 14.22 -8.49 -18.64
C PRO A 211 15.37 -8.57 -19.67
N GLY A 212 15.73 -9.79 -20.07
CA GLY A 212 16.75 -10.03 -21.11
C GLY A 212 18.22 -9.80 -20.69
N THR A 213 18.50 -9.50 -19.42
CA THR A 213 19.87 -9.17 -18.96
C THR A 213 20.52 -10.21 -18.03
N GLY A 214 19.80 -11.29 -17.70
CA GLY A 214 20.27 -12.27 -16.73
C GLY A 214 20.57 -11.63 -15.37
N VAL A 215 21.75 -11.94 -14.81
CA VAL A 215 22.20 -11.40 -13.52
C VAL A 215 22.90 -10.04 -13.61
N LEU A 216 23.09 -9.46 -14.81
CA LEU A 216 23.86 -8.23 -14.98
C LEU A 216 23.34 -7.04 -14.15
N HIS A 217 22.02 -6.97 -13.93
CA HIS A 217 21.37 -5.97 -13.07
C HIS A 217 20.92 -6.56 -11.72
N GLY A 218 21.48 -7.72 -11.35
CA GLY A 218 21.33 -8.31 -10.02
C GLY A 218 22.04 -7.52 -8.94
N SER A 219 21.74 -7.91 -7.71
CA SER A 219 22.30 -7.32 -6.49
C SER A 219 23.77 -7.70 -6.35
N THR A 220 24.61 -6.74 -5.92
CA THR A 220 26.00 -7.00 -5.51
C THR A 220 26.11 -7.69 -4.16
N PHE A 221 24.99 -7.87 -3.45
CA PHE A 221 24.88 -8.61 -2.21
C PHE A 221 24.54 -10.06 -2.53
N THR A 222 25.55 -10.91 -2.48
CA THR A 222 25.45 -12.32 -2.86
C THR A 222 25.26 -13.20 -1.62
N PRO A 223 24.68 -14.40 -1.77
CA PRO A 223 24.61 -15.37 -0.68
C PRO A 223 25.98 -15.77 -0.11
N GLN A 224 27.00 -15.76 -0.96
CA GLN A 224 28.38 -16.14 -0.69
C GLN A 224 29.14 -15.01 0.03
N GLY A 225 28.74 -13.78 -0.22
CA GLY A 225 29.38 -12.59 0.31
C GLY A 225 30.43 -12.00 -0.63
N ARG A 226 30.75 -10.74 -0.41
CA ARG A 226 31.77 -9.97 -1.12
C ARG A 226 32.53 -9.11 -0.13
N VAL A 227 33.85 -9.23 -0.14
CA VAL A 227 34.76 -8.40 0.67
C VAL A 227 35.47 -7.39 -0.19
N VAL A 228 35.59 -6.17 0.33
CA VAL A 228 36.35 -5.08 -0.27
C VAL A 228 37.16 -4.39 0.82
N PHE A 229 38.48 -4.33 0.69
CA PHE A 229 39.35 -3.65 1.66
C PHE A 229 40.73 -3.39 1.05
N ALA A 230 41.52 -2.54 1.70
CA ALA A 230 42.97 -2.49 1.48
C ALA A 230 43.64 -3.36 2.55
N ASP A 231 44.36 -4.40 2.15
CA ASP A 231 45.06 -5.27 3.07
C ASP A 231 46.11 -4.45 3.84
N PRO A 232 46.04 -4.35 5.18
CA PRO A 232 46.92 -3.48 5.96
C PRO A 232 48.37 -3.99 6.00
N ASN A 233 48.60 -5.28 5.72
CA ASN A 233 49.92 -5.88 5.74
C ASN A 233 50.65 -5.71 4.41
N THR A 234 49.92 -5.72 3.30
CA THR A 234 50.50 -5.66 1.93
C THR A 234 50.24 -4.35 1.19
N GLY A 235 49.24 -3.58 1.64
CA GLY A 235 48.74 -2.39 0.94
C GLY A 235 47.94 -2.70 -0.34
N ARG A 236 47.71 -3.98 -0.66
CA ARG A 236 46.99 -4.40 -1.87
C ARG A 236 45.49 -4.19 -1.69
N PHE A 237 44.84 -3.63 -2.70
CA PHE A 237 43.38 -3.53 -2.73
C PHE A 237 42.77 -4.89 -3.12
N VAL A 238 41.83 -5.36 -2.30
CA VAL A 238 41.13 -6.64 -2.43
C VAL A 238 39.66 -6.37 -2.74
N ASN A 239 39.11 -7.07 -3.73
CA ASN A 239 37.69 -7.01 -4.09
C ASN A 239 37.22 -8.35 -4.63
N CYS A 240 36.66 -9.18 -3.75
CA CYS A 240 36.52 -10.60 -4.01
C CYS A 240 35.19 -11.17 -3.53
N ALA A 241 34.75 -12.21 -4.22
CA ALA A 241 33.63 -13.05 -3.82
C ALA A 241 34.16 -14.39 -3.30
N LEU A 242 33.41 -14.98 -2.38
CA LEU A 242 33.70 -16.34 -1.91
C LEU A 242 33.28 -17.37 -2.96
N ASN A 243 34.09 -18.41 -3.15
CA ASN A 243 33.81 -19.52 -4.06
C ASN A 243 32.58 -20.33 -3.61
N ASP A 244 31.85 -20.86 -4.60
CA ASP A 244 30.73 -21.75 -4.34
C ASP A 244 31.18 -23.04 -3.63
N GLY A 245 30.46 -23.43 -2.58
CA GLY A 245 30.71 -24.66 -1.82
C GLY A 245 31.67 -24.49 -0.64
N VAL A 246 32.30 -23.34 -0.48
CA VAL A 246 33.05 -23.02 0.75
C VAL A 246 32.07 -22.91 1.92
N THR A 247 32.42 -23.56 3.04
CA THR A 247 31.63 -23.55 4.28
C THR A 247 32.58 -23.48 5.48
N GLY A 248 32.13 -22.87 6.58
CA GLY A 248 32.95 -22.72 7.78
C GLY A 248 33.74 -21.42 7.79
N VAL A 249 35.04 -21.48 8.11
CA VAL A 249 35.97 -20.35 8.04
C VAL A 249 36.75 -20.51 6.73
N PRO A 250 36.64 -19.57 5.78
CA PRO A 250 37.35 -19.67 4.51
C PRO A 250 38.85 -19.47 4.70
N VAL A 251 39.65 -19.99 3.78
CA VAL A 251 41.08 -19.71 3.70
C VAL A 251 41.28 -18.42 2.92
N TYR A 252 42.18 -17.55 3.37
CA TYR A 252 42.61 -16.34 2.65
C TYR A 252 44.12 -16.42 2.42
N ASP A 253 44.57 -16.26 1.17
CA ASP A 253 45.99 -16.19 0.83
C ASP A 253 46.42 -14.73 0.59
N PRO A 254 47.12 -14.08 1.54
CA PRO A 254 47.58 -12.70 1.36
C PRO A 254 48.66 -12.54 0.27
N ALA A 255 49.34 -13.63 -0.15
CA ALA A 255 50.34 -13.57 -1.21
C ALA A 255 49.70 -13.54 -2.61
N ASP A 256 48.57 -14.23 -2.78
CA ASP A 256 47.77 -14.21 -4.00
C ASP A 256 46.26 -14.11 -3.71
N PRO A 257 45.80 -12.97 -3.15
CA PRO A 257 44.40 -12.83 -2.76
C PRO A 257 43.50 -13.02 -3.96
N CYS A 258 42.54 -13.93 -3.77
CA CYS A 258 41.52 -14.29 -4.74
C CYS A 258 42.08 -14.98 -5.97
N GLY A 259 43.27 -15.57 -5.82
CA GLY A 259 43.89 -16.44 -6.79
C GLY A 259 43.27 -17.85 -6.78
N PRO A 260 43.71 -18.72 -7.71
CA PRO A 260 43.12 -20.07 -7.87
C PRO A 260 43.31 -21.01 -6.67
N GLY A 261 44.23 -20.71 -5.76
CA GLY A 261 44.46 -21.47 -4.52
C GLY A 261 43.73 -20.92 -3.29
N ASP A 262 42.99 -19.83 -3.46
CA ASP A 262 42.25 -19.14 -2.42
C ASP A 262 40.78 -19.63 -2.39
N ASP A 263 40.10 -19.53 -1.24
CA ASP A 263 38.65 -19.77 -1.17
C ASP A 263 37.84 -18.62 -1.79
N TYR A 264 38.53 -17.58 -2.24
CA TYR A 264 37.98 -16.41 -2.93
C TYR A 264 38.35 -16.40 -4.42
N HIS A 265 37.58 -15.66 -5.22
CA HIS A 265 37.92 -15.30 -6.59
C HIS A 265 37.66 -13.81 -6.85
N PRO A 266 38.23 -13.22 -7.92
CA PRO A 266 38.06 -11.79 -8.18
C PRO A 266 36.61 -11.48 -8.53
N TRP A 267 36.02 -10.51 -7.84
CA TRP A 267 34.61 -10.16 -8.04
C TRP A 267 34.32 -9.75 -9.49
N SER A 268 33.21 -10.25 -10.04
CA SER A 268 32.74 -9.93 -11.39
C SER A 268 31.22 -9.69 -11.44
N ASN A 269 30.70 -9.29 -12.60
CA ASN A 269 29.25 -9.18 -12.81
C ASN A 269 28.55 -10.55 -12.86
N ALA A 270 29.27 -11.66 -12.98
CA ALA A 270 28.70 -13.00 -12.96
C ALA A 270 28.21 -13.40 -11.56
N ASP A 271 28.78 -12.81 -10.51
CA ASP A 271 28.50 -13.15 -9.10
C ASP A 271 27.19 -12.54 -8.59
N ARG A 272 26.63 -11.59 -9.34
CA ARG A 272 25.44 -10.85 -8.93
C ARG A 272 24.26 -11.78 -8.63
N PHE A 273 23.52 -11.42 -7.59
CA PHE A 273 22.37 -12.18 -7.14
C PHE A 273 21.06 -11.73 -7.81
N ASN A 274 20.33 -12.69 -8.36
CA ASN A 274 18.98 -12.47 -8.86
C ASN A 274 17.96 -12.45 -7.70
N TYR A 275 17.64 -11.25 -7.22
CA TYR A 275 16.64 -11.03 -6.18
C TYR A 275 15.19 -11.06 -6.68
N ALA A 276 14.97 -10.98 -8.00
CA ALA A 276 13.62 -10.90 -8.57
C ALA A 276 12.81 -12.17 -8.27
N THR A 277 13.48 -13.33 -8.14
CA THR A 277 12.82 -14.61 -7.85
C THR A 277 12.10 -14.66 -6.50
N TYR A 278 12.44 -13.77 -5.57
CA TYR A 278 11.80 -13.66 -4.26
C TYR A 278 10.67 -12.63 -4.23
N ASN A 279 10.60 -11.74 -5.21
CA ASN A 279 9.68 -10.62 -5.18
C ASN A 279 8.31 -11.01 -5.77
N LEU A 280 7.30 -10.23 -5.42
CA LEU A 280 5.97 -10.33 -5.99
C LEU A 280 5.78 -9.26 -7.06
N VAL A 281 5.14 -9.63 -8.16
CA VAL A 281 4.61 -8.69 -9.17
C VAL A 281 3.25 -8.18 -8.71
N LEU A 282 2.42 -9.08 -8.19
CA LEU A 282 1.13 -8.77 -7.58
C LEU A 282 1.15 -9.22 -6.12
N THR A 283 0.91 -8.28 -5.22
CA THR A 283 0.80 -8.53 -3.78
C THR A 283 -0.57 -9.15 -3.49
N PRO A 284 -0.63 -10.27 -2.75
CA PRO A 284 -1.89 -10.84 -2.31
C PRO A 284 -2.57 -9.90 -1.32
N SER A 285 -3.89 -9.78 -1.43
CA SER A 285 -4.67 -8.96 -0.51
C SER A 285 -6.09 -9.46 -0.38
N THR A 286 -6.62 -9.40 0.84
CA THR A 286 -8.04 -9.55 1.11
C THR A 286 -8.62 -8.18 1.46
N ARG A 287 -9.81 -7.88 0.95
CA ARG A 287 -10.52 -6.62 1.21
C ARG A 287 -11.96 -6.93 1.54
N THR A 288 -12.43 -6.44 2.67
CA THR A 288 -13.84 -6.56 3.06
C THR A 288 -14.37 -5.18 3.38
N GLY A 289 -15.39 -4.76 2.61
CA GLY A 289 -15.99 -3.44 2.71
C GLY A 289 -17.49 -3.51 2.97
N ILE A 290 -17.99 -2.59 3.79
CA ILE A 290 -19.40 -2.33 3.98
C ILE A 290 -19.64 -0.85 3.71
N PHE A 291 -20.58 -0.53 2.83
CA PHE A 291 -21.00 0.83 2.54
C PHE A 291 -22.50 0.96 2.77
N GLY A 292 -22.92 2.05 3.40
CA GLY A 292 -24.32 2.38 3.65
C GLY A 292 -24.63 3.80 3.19
N ARG A 293 -25.83 3.98 2.64
CA ARG A 293 -26.36 5.27 2.23
C ARG A 293 -27.81 5.39 2.65
N VAL A 294 -28.18 6.56 3.16
CA VAL A 294 -29.56 6.95 3.45
C VAL A 294 -29.77 8.34 2.86
N GLU A 295 -30.88 8.51 2.14
CA GLU A 295 -31.36 9.79 1.63
C GLU A 295 -32.77 10.03 2.14
N HIS A 296 -33.06 11.26 2.56
CA HIS A 296 -34.39 11.66 2.97
C HIS A 296 -34.71 13.06 2.44
N GLU A 297 -35.85 13.21 1.77
CA GLU A 297 -36.37 14.51 1.36
C GLU A 297 -37.36 15.01 2.43
N THR A 298 -37.05 16.18 2.99
CA THR A 298 -37.90 16.82 3.99
C THR A 298 -39.09 17.50 3.33
N ALA A 299 -40.17 17.72 4.09
CA ALA A 299 -41.33 18.48 3.62
C ALA A 299 -40.98 19.94 3.20
N ALA A 300 -39.84 20.46 3.66
CA ALA A 300 -39.33 21.78 3.30
C ALA A 300 -38.50 21.79 2.00
N GLY A 301 -38.40 20.66 1.28
CA GLY A 301 -37.60 20.55 0.05
C GLY A 301 -36.09 20.48 0.26
N THR A 302 -35.64 20.27 1.50
CA THR A 302 -34.22 19.98 1.81
C THR A 302 -33.97 18.49 1.70
N ARG A 303 -32.92 18.09 1.01
CA ARG A 303 -32.46 16.69 0.92
C ARG A 303 -31.34 16.44 1.92
N LEU A 304 -31.52 15.42 2.75
CA LEU A 304 -30.55 14.95 3.72
C LEU A 304 -29.92 13.67 3.20
N ARG A 305 -28.59 13.55 3.27
CA ARG A 305 -27.84 12.40 2.80
C ARG A 305 -26.84 11.98 3.86
N LEU A 306 -26.95 10.74 4.34
CA LEU A 306 -25.95 10.09 5.17
C LEU A 306 -25.24 9.02 4.35
N ARG A 307 -23.90 9.02 4.36
CA ARG A 307 -23.06 7.98 3.80
C ARG A 307 -22.10 7.50 4.88
N ALA A 308 -21.92 6.20 4.99
CA ALA A 308 -20.93 5.62 5.87
C ALA A 308 -20.24 4.45 5.16
N PHE A 309 -18.95 4.27 5.39
CA PHE A 309 -18.26 3.08 4.94
C PHE A 309 -17.23 2.60 5.94
N PHE A 310 -17.04 1.29 5.97
CA PHE A 310 -15.95 0.60 6.64
C PHE A 310 -15.27 -0.30 5.62
N ASN A 311 -13.94 -0.32 5.63
CA ASN A 311 -13.16 -1.23 4.81
C ASN A 311 -11.96 -1.74 5.61
N ARG A 312 -11.78 -3.07 5.65
CA ARG A 312 -10.59 -3.74 6.15
C ARG A 312 -9.82 -4.31 4.98
N ARG A 313 -8.53 -4.00 4.88
CA ARG A 313 -7.59 -4.62 3.95
C ARG A 313 -6.50 -5.33 4.72
N GLU A 314 -6.24 -6.58 4.36
CA GLU A 314 -5.09 -7.34 4.84
C GLU A 314 -4.23 -7.66 3.61
N SER A 315 -2.93 -7.47 3.69
CA SER A 315 -2.02 -7.67 2.56
C SER A 315 -0.64 -8.11 3.02
N VAL A 316 0.00 -8.97 2.22
CA VAL A 316 1.31 -9.53 2.55
C VAL A 316 2.25 -9.36 1.37
N ASN A 317 3.19 -8.44 1.46
CA ASN A 317 4.25 -8.29 0.47
C ASN A 317 5.47 -9.13 0.85
N GLN A 318 6.28 -9.48 -0.16
CA GLN A 318 7.49 -10.27 0.01
C GLN A 318 8.63 -9.66 -0.81
N ALA A 319 9.81 -9.61 -0.20
CA ALA A 319 11.06 -9.27 -0.89
C ALA A 319 12.16 -10.28 -0.59
N ALA A 320 13.22 -10.26 -1.41
CA ALA A 320 14.43 -11.03 -1.14
C ALA A 320 14.98 -10.78 0.29
N PRO A 321 15.66 -11.78 0.91
CA PRO A 321 16.21 -11.68 2.26
C PRO A 321 16.98 -10.38 2.50
N GLU A 322 16.94 -9.84 3.71
CA GLU A 322 17.59 -8.56 4.01
C GLU A 322 19.10 -8.63 3.73
N PRO A 323 19.64 -7.77 2.85
CA PRO A 323 21.08 -7.71 2.65
C PRO A 323 21.76 -7.15 3.91
N VAL A 324 23.01 -7.54 4.10
CA VAL A 324 23.89 -7.03 5.14
C VAL A 324 25.04 -6.29 4.44
N TRP A 325 25.26 -5.04 4.83
CA TRP A 325 26.45 -4.27 4.50
C TRP A 325 27.15 -3.95 5.82
N ALA A 326 28.38 -4.39 6.03
CA ALA A 326 29.18 -4.01 7.19
C ALA A 326 30.44 -3.28 6.74
N GLY A 327 30.75 -2.13 7.34
CA GLY A 327 32.03 -1.43 7.15
C GLY A 327 31.89 0.02 6.67
N THR A 328 32.99 0.77 6.82
CA THR A 328 32.98 2.24 6.79
C THR A 328 32.83 2.84 5.40
N LEU A 329 33.07 2.06 4.33
CA LEU A 329 32.82 2.49 2.94
C LEU A 329 31.36 2.24 2.49
N GLY A 330 30.47 1.85 3.40
CA GLY A 330 29.05 1.66 3.11
C GLY A 330 28.27 2.95 2.90
N GLU A 331 28.67 4.03 3.58
CA GLU A 331 28.00 5.35 3.57
C GLU A 331 26.47 5.25 3.70
N THR A 332 25.99 4.26 4.45
CA THR A 332 24.54 4.02 4.67
C THR A 332 23.94 5.06 5.62
N GLY A 333 24.77 5.78 6.38
CA GLY A 333 24.35 6.71 7.42
C GLY A 333 23.73 6.01 8.62
N SER A 334 24.05 4.73 8.83
CA SER A 334 23.49 3.87 9.86
C SER A 334 24.60 3.21 10.69
N LEU A 335 24.23 2.56 11.80
CA LEU A 335 25.17 1.77 12.62
C LEU A 335 25.89 0.66 11.83
N MET A 336 25.38 0.30 10.65
CA MET A 336 26.04 -0.66 9.76
C MET A 336 27.40 -0.16 9.25
N ASP A 337 27.57 1.16 9.11
CA ASP A 337 28.84 1.77 8.70
C ASP A 337 29.92 1.63 9.80
N ASP A 338 29.49 1.53 11.07
CA ASP A 338 30.36 1.38 12.23
C ASP A 338 30.73 -0.09 12.51
N ILE A 339 30.15 -1.06 11.79
CA ILE A 339 30.43 -2.47 12.00
C ILE A 339 31.83 -2.81 11.50
N VAL A 340 32.67 -3.24 12.42
CA VAL A 340 33.97 -3.86 12.18
C VAL A 340 33.85 -5.35 12.50
N ILE A 341 34.31 -6.20 11.58
CA ILE A 341 34.52 -7.62 11.83
C ILE A 341 35.91 -7.73 12.45
N ASP A 342 35.93 -7.95 13.76
CA ASP A 342 37.15 -7.92 14.56
C ASP A 342 38.12 -9.04 14.16
N ALA A 343 39.42 -8.78 14.24
CA ALA A 343 40.48 -9.74 13.94
C ALA A 343 40.36 -11.03 14.78
N ASP A 344 39.90 -10.92 16.02
CA ASP A 344 39.76 -12.06 16.95
C ASP A 344 38.41 -12.79 16.77
N ASN A 345 37.51 -12.31 15.91
CA ASN A 345 36.28 -13.01 15.62
C ASN A 345 36.60 -14.41 15.04
N PRO A 346 36.02 -15.51 15.56
CA PRO A 346 36.38 -16.88 15.16
C PRO A 346 36.07 -17.19 13.68
N TYR A 347 35.30 -16.33 13.01
CA TYR A 347 34.95 -16.47 11.60
C TYR A 347 35.70 -15.49 10.69
N ASN A 348 36.62 -14.68 11.23
CA ASN A 348 37.47 -13.79 10.46
C ASN A 348 38.75 -14.52 10.01
N PRO A 349 38.94 -14.78 8.70
CA PRO A 349 40.09 -15.51 8.17
C PRO A 349 41.30 -14.60 7.88
N PHE A 350 41.13 -13.27 7.95
CA PHE A 350 42.11 -12.32 7.41
C PHE A 350 43.24 -12.00 8.40
N GLY A 351 43.01 -12.24 9.69
CA GLY A 351 43.99 -11.94 10.76
C GLY A 351 44.13 -10.44 11.07
N PHE A 352 43.17 -9.63 10.63
CA PHE A 352 43.05 -8.20 10.93
C PHE A 352 41.57 -7.77 10.84
N ASP A 353 41.29 -6.57 11.33
CA ASP A 353 39.94 -5.99 11.33
C ASP A 353 39.44 -5.70 9.91
N VAL A 354 38.24 -6.22 9.58
CA VAL A 354 37.58 -5.93 8.30
C VAL A 354 36.43 -4.96 8.50
N GLY A 355 36.47 -3.83 7.80
CA GLY A 355 35.47 -2.77 7.92
C GLY A 355 36.08 -1.38 7.75
N PRO A 356 37.16 -1.02 8.48
CA PRO A 356 37.86 0.25 8.30
C PRO A 356 38.45 0.37 6.89
N GLY A 357 38.07 1.40 6.14
CA GLY A 357 38.53 1.60 4.76
C GLY A 357 38.05 0.51 3.78
N GLY A 358 37.01 -0.25 4.16
CA GLY A 358 36.48 -1.38 3.41
C GLY A 358 35.01 -1.65 3.70
N PHE A 359 34.53 -2.80 3.22
CA PHE A 359 33.24 -3.36 3.57
C PHE A 359 33.16 -4.87 3.30
N LEU A 360 32.21 -5.52 3.97
CA LEU A 360 31.64 -6.81 3.61
C LEU A 360 30.18 -6.60 3.20
N THR A 361 29.77 -7.21 2.09
CA THR A 361 28.36 -7.38 1.77
C THR A 361 27.98 -8.84 1.70
N ARG A 362 26.82 -9.22 2.25
CA ARG A 362 26.26 -10.58 2.10
C ARG A 362 24.74 -10.52 2.12
N ARG A 363 24.09 -11.44 1.42
CA ARG A 363 22.65 -11.68 1.54
C ARG A 363 22.41 -13.03 2.21
N PRO A 364 22.16 -13.08 3.53
CA PRO A 364 21.79 -14.31 4.21
C PRO A 364 20.52 -14.90 3.60
N LEU A 365 20.62 -16.02 2.89
CA LEU A 365 19.40 -16.72 2.44
C LEU A 365 18.77 -17.51 3.59
N GLU A 366 19.56 -17.80 4.61
CA GLU A 366 19.22 -18.49 5.84
C GLU A 366 18.15 -17.73 6.63
N SER A 367 18.15 -16.38 6.59
CA SER A 367 17.12 -15.55 7.26
C SER A 367 15.74 -15.67 6.63
N GLY A 368 15.64 -16.27 5.43
CA GLY A 368 14.42 -16.25 4.63
C GLY A 368 14.09 -14.87 4.05
N PRO A 369 13.05 -14.79 3.21
CA PRO A 369 12.62 -13.53 2.60
C PRO A 369 12.10 -12.56 3.66
N ARG A 370 12.16 -11.26 3.34
CA ARG A 370 11.44 -10.24 4.11
C ARG A 370 9.95 -10.35 3.79
N ILE A 371 9.14 -10.48 4.83
CA ILE A 371 7.67 -10.53 4.73
C ILE A 371 7.13 -9.27 5.38
N PHE A 372 6.31 -8.53 4.65
CA PHE A 372 5.69 -7.29 5.10
C PHE A 372 4.18 -7.50 5.14
N GLU A 373 3.64 -7.71 6.33
CA GLU A 373 2.21 -7.82 6.58
C GLU A 373 1.66 -6.43 6.88
N GLN A 374 0.51 -6.10 6.29
CA GLN A 374 -0.15 -4.81 6.48
C GLN A 374 -1.65 -5.01 6.64
N ASP A 375 -2.17 -4.54 7.77
CA ASP A 375 -3.59 -4.50 8.09
C ASP A 375 -4.06 -3.06 8.14
N VAL A 376 -5.07 -2.72 7.36
CA VAL A 376 -5.57 -1.34 7.22
C VAL A 376 -7.08 -1.30 7.40
N ASP A 377 -7.51 -0.64 8.46
CA ASP A 377 -8.90 -0.32 8.74
C ASP A 377 -9.20 1.13 8.32
N THR A 378 -10.17 1.31 7.43
CA THR A 378 -10.68 2.63 7.03
C THR A 378 -12.14 2.77 7.45
N ARG A 379 -12.46 3.86 8.13
CA ARG A 379 -13.81 4.22 8.57
C ARG A 379 -14.13 5.61 8.05
N TYR A 380 -15.34 5.81 7.55
CA TYR A 380 -15.77 7.08 7.00
C TYR A 380 -17.25 7.28 7.28
N ALA A 381 -17.62 8.52 7.57
CA ALA A 381 -18.99 8.97 7.64
C ALA A 381 -19.09 10.37 7.05
N ALA A 382 -20.13 10.62 6.27
CA ALA A 382 -20.45 11.94 5.77
C ALA A 382 -21.95 12.19 5.87
N PHE A 383 -22.31 13.33 6.44
CA PHE A 383 -23.66 13.84 6.46
C PHE A 383 -23.71 15.11 5.62
N THR A 384 -24.57 15.12 4.62
CA THR A 384 -24.76 16.24 3.69
C THR A 384 -26.20 16.69 3.72
N MET A 385 -26.40 18.00 3.78
CA MET A 385 -27.67 18.67 3.56
C MET A 385 -27.56 19.49 2.29
N GLU A 386 -28.57 19.43 1.44
CA GLU A 386 -28.63 20.24 0.22
C GLU A 386 -30.06 20.73 -0.01
N GLY A 387 -30.21 21.90 -0.59
CA GLY A 387 -31.53 22.47 -0.85
C GLY A 387 -31.48 23.72 -1.70
N VAL A 388 -32.68 24.27 -1.93
CA VAL A 388 -32.88 25.52 -2.65
C VAL A 388 -33.40 26.56 -1.67
N SER A 389 -32.73 27.70 -1.59
CA SER A 389 -33.18 28.89 -0.87
C SER A 389 -33.52 30.01 -1.86
N ARG A 390 -34.09 31.12 -1.37
CA ARG A 390 -34.32 32.31 -2.20
C ARG A 390 -33.48 33.48 -1.71
N GLY A 391 -32.57 33.96 -2.56
CA GLY A 391 -31.80 35.20 -2.36
C GLY A 391 -32.12 36.19 -3.48
N PHE A 392 -32.38 37.46 -3.14
CA PHE A 392 -32.78 38.51 -4.11
C PHE A 392 -33.95 38.12 -5.05
N GLY A 393 -34.88 37.31 -4.56
CA GLY A 393 -36.01 36.81 -5.35
C GLY A 393 -35.66 35.69 -6.35
N ARG A 394 -34.43 35.17 -6.32
CA ARG A 394 -33.91 34.12 -7.20
C ARG A 394 -33.56 32.85 -6.43
N ALA A 395 -33.56 31.72 -7.12
CA ALA A 395 -33.22 30.43 -6.52
C ALA A 395 -31.71 30.31 -6.31
N TRP A 396 -31.30 30.03 -5.08
CA TRP A 396 -29.92 29.77 -4.70
C TRP A 396 -29.78 28.33 -4.19
N LEU A 397 -28.86 27.58 -4.78
CA LEU A 397 -28.51 26.24 -4.34
C LEU A 397 -27.53 26.35 -3.20
N TRP A 398 -27.74 25.56 -2.16
CA TRP A 398 -26.80 25.47 -1.05
C TRP A 398 -26.57 24.02 -0.65
N ASP A 399 -25.37 23.74 -0.16
CA ASP A 399 -25.08 22.49 0.54
C ASP A 399 -24.20 22.74 1.77
N ALA A 400 -24.31 21.82 2.72
CA ALA A 400 -23.46 21.75 3.89
C ALA A 400 -23.13 20.28 4.17
N SER A 401 -21.85 19.97 4.35
CA SER A 401 -21.35 18.62 4.56
C SER A 401 -20.46 18.56 5.80
N LEU A 402 -20.72 17.57 6.65
CA LEU A 402 -19.85 17.14 7.73
C LEU A 402 -19.23 15.81 7.34
N VAL A 403 -17.91 15.73 7.39
CA VAL A 403 -17.14 14.54 7.02
C VAL A 403 -16.24 14.15 8.18
N TRP A 404 -16.26 12.88 8.53
CA TRP A 404 -15.31 12.25 9.42
C TRP A 404 -14.71 11.04 8.73
N SER A 405 -13.39 10.90 8.79
CA SER A 405 -12.67 9.72 8.31
C SER A 405 -11.58 9.34 9.30
N ARG A 406 -11.34 8.04 9.46
CA ARG A 406 -10.21 7.52 10.22
C ARG A 406 -9.63 6.32 9.49
N ASN A 407 -8.33 6.34 9.29
CA ASN A 407 -7.54 5.24 8.77
C ASN A 407 -6.55 4.80 9.85
N VAL A 408 -6.46 3.50 10.12
CA VAL A 408 -5.49 2.89 11.03
C VAL A 408 -4.77 1.80 10.27
N ALA A 409 -3.44 1.82 10.31
CA ALA A 409 -2.61 0.81 9.68
C ALA A 409 -1.67 0.18 10.71
N GLU A 410 -1.58 -1.14 10.70
CA GLU A 410 -0.61 -1.93 11.46
C GLU A 410 0.29 -2.65 10.47
N GLN A 411 1.59 -2.63 10.70
CA GLN A 411 2.58 -3.24 9.81
C GLN A 411 3.53 -4.12 10.61
N THR A 412 3.71 -5.34 10.11
CA THR A 412 4.64 -6.31 10.69
C THR A 412 5.65 -6.71 9.63
N LYS A 413 6.93 -6.50 9.91
CA LYS A 413 8.04 -6.94 9.05
C LYS A 413 8.80 -8.07 9.71
N HIS A 414 8.82 -9.23 9.05
CA HIS A 414 9.67 -10.37 9.39
C HIS A 414 10.95 -10.38 8.56
N GLY A 415 11.99 -11.04 9.09
CA GLY A 415 13.29 -11.15 8.42
C GLY A 415 14.08 -9.84 8.45
N ALA A 416 13.91 -9.04 9.51
CA ALA A 416 14.70 -7.85 9.77
C ALA A 416 15.91 -8.17 10.68
N HIS A 417 17.03 -7.49 10.50
CA HIS A 417 18.25 -7.65 11.30
C HIS A 417 18.56 -6.41 12.15
N ASN A 418 19.04 -6.62 13.37
CA ASN A 418 19.39 -5.60 14.34
C ASN A 418 20.89 -5.28 14.25
N ALA A 419 21.21 -4.08 13.76
CA ALA A 419 22.57 -3.59 13.55
C ALA A 419 23.41 -3.60 14.83
N ARG A 420 22.83 -3.22 15.98
CA ARG A 420 23.53 -3.21 17.27
C ARG A 420 23.92 -4.61 17.72
N ARG A 421 23.04 -5.59 17.53
CA ARG A 421 23.33 -7.00 17.84
C ARG A 421 24.35 -7.59 16.88
N MET A 422 24.33 -7.17 15.61
CA MET A 422 25.35 -7.55 14.63
C MET A 422 26.72 -6.97 14.99
N LEU A 423 26.80 -5.71 15.41
CA LEU A 423 28.02 -5.08 15.88
C LEU A 423 28.66 -5.89 17.03
N LEU A 424 27.86 -6.33 18.00
CA LEU A 424 28.35 -7.18 19.10
C LEU A 424 28.80 -8.58 18.63
N ALA A 425 28.07 -9.20 17.70
CA ALA A 425 28.37 -10.56 17.23
C ALA A 425 29.53 -10.63 16.22
N LEU A 426 29.85 -9.52 15.56
CA LEU A 426 30.97 -9.38 14.63
C LEU A 426 32.22 -8.81 15.30
N GLY A 427 32.07 -8.19 16.46
CA GLY A 427 33.17 -7.69 17.29
C GLY A 427 33.96 -8.78 18.04
N PRO A 428 34.77 -8.39 19.05
CA PRO A 428 35.58 -9.30 19.85
C PRO A 428 34.75 -10.40 20.53
N PRO A 429 35.21 -11.67 20.55
CA PRO A 429 34.47 -12.78 21.16
C PRO A 429 34.15 -12.59 22.64
N GLU A 430 35.04 -11.95 23.41
CA GLU A 430 34.84 -11.67 24.83
C GLU A 430 33.65 -10.72 25.06
N GLY A 431 33.49 -9.72 24.18
CA GLY A 431 32.37 -8.77 24.24
C GLY A 431 31.03 -9.46 24.00
N CYS A 432 30.97 -10.38 23.04
CA CYS A 432 29.79 -11.19 22.81
C CYS A 432 29.54 -12.19 23.96
N ALA A 433 30.58 -12.88 24.45
CA ALA A 433 30.46 -13.83 25.57
C ALA A 433 29.95 -13.19 26.87
N GLY A 434 30.22 -11.90 27.08
CA GLY A 434 29.72 -11.13 28.22
C GLY A 434 28.22 -10.81 28.17
N VAL A 435 27.55 -11.02 27.04
CA VAL A 435 26.13 -10.71 26.85
C VAL A 435 25.30 -12.00 26.71
N PRO A 436 24.35 -12.26 27.62
CA PRO A 436 23.52 -13.46 27.55
C PRO A 436 22.81 -13.61 26.20
N GLY A 437 23.00 -14.76 25.55
CA GLY A 437 22.37 -15.10 24.28
C GLY A 437 23.10 -14.57 23.04
N CYS A 438 24.17 -13.78 23.20
CA CYS A 438 25.00 -13.41 22.05
C CYS A 438 25.78 -14.62 21.55
N VAL A 439 25.82 -14.79 20.23
CA VAL A 439 26.65 -15.77 19.55
C VAL A 439 27.46 -15.08 18.47
N PRO A 440 28.75 -15.41 18.29
CA PRO A 440 29.54 -14.86 17.19
C PRO A 440 28.87 -15.16 15.84
N LEU A 441 28.90 -14.19 14.91
CA LEU A 441 28.18 -14.28 13.64
C LEU A 441 29.13 -14.63 12.49
N ASN A 442 28.85 -15.74 11.79
CA ASN A 442 29.62 -16.13 10.61
C ASN A 442 29.09 -15.49 9.31
N LEU A 443 29.40 -14.21 9.07
CA LEU A 443 29.08 -13.57 7.78
C LEU A 443 30.06 -13.93 6.65
N LEU A 444 31.24 -14.48 6.94
CA LEU A 444 32.31 -14.70 5.95
C LEU A 444 32.34 -16.12 5.36
N GLY A 445 31.64 -17.07 5.98
CA GLY A 445 31.71 -18.49 5.64
C GLY A 445 30.87 -18.94 4.44
N GLY A 446 30.21 -18.04 3.73
CA GLY A 446 29.36 -18.39 2.58
C GLY A 446 28.03 -19.03 2.95
N ARG A 447 27.21 -19.32 1.93
CA ARG A 447 25.83 -19.79 2.11
C ARG A 447 25.73 -21.05 2.98
N GLY A 448 24.83 -21.00 3.96
CA GLY A 448 24.51 -22.10 4.88
C GLY A 448 25.26 -22.03 6.22
N THR A 449 26.12 -21.03 6.42
CA THR A 449 26.95 -20.91 7.63
C THR A 449 26.32 -20.13 8.77
N ILE A 450 25.27 -19.34 8.51
CA ILE A 450 24.55 -18.62 9.55
C ILE A 450 23.54 -19.58 10.17
N THR A 451 23.75 -19.93 11.43
CA THR A 451 22.92 -20.90 12.16
C THR A 451 21.64 -20.26 12.70
N ASP A 452 20.65 -21.08 13.08
CA ASP A 452 19.41 -20.59 13.71
C ASP A 452 19.70 -19.76 14.96
N ALA A 453 20.68 -20.14 15.79
CA ALA A 453 21.08 -19.36 16.96
C ALA A 453 21.66 -17.98 16.59
N MET A 454 22.41 -17.89 15.50
CA MET A 454 22.92 -16.61 14.99
C MET A 454 21.78 -15.74 14.45
N LEU A 455 20.82 -16.35 13.72
CA LEU A 455 19.63 -15.66 13.22
C LEU A 455 18.73 -15.17 14.34
N ASP A 456 18.51 -15.98 15.39
CA ASP A 456 17.71 -15.61 16.55
C ASP A 456 18.35 -14.44 17.32
N TRP A 457 19.70 -14.39 17.36
CA TRP A 457 20.41 -13.28 17.94
C TRP A 457 20.22 -12.00 17.12
N ILE A 458 20.55 -12.01 15.83
CA ILE A 458 20.54 -10.77 15.02
C ILE A 458 19.14 -10.38 14.54
N GLY A 459 18.20 -11.31 14.50
CA GLY A 459 16.87 -11.11 13.97
C GLY A 459 15.94 -10.37 14.92
N PHE A 460 15.01 -9.61 14.36
CA PHE A 460 13.85 -9.10 15.09
C PHE A 460 12.63 -9.02 14.17
N VAL A 461 11.44 -8.97 14.77
CA VAL A 461 10.20 -8.64 14.08
C VAL A 461 9.94 -7.16 14.34
N GLN A 462 9.81 -6.39 13.28
CA GLN A 462 9.53 -4.96 13.35
C GLN A 462 8.01 -4.76 13.34
N GLU A 463 7.48 -4.07 14.34
CA GLU A 463 6.07 -3.73 14.47
C GLU A 463 5.87 -2.21 14.45
N ASP A 464 5.23 -1.69 13.40
CA ASP A 464 4.91 -0.26 13.28
C ASP A 464 3.38 -0.08 13.25
N SER A 465 2.90 1.04 13.80
CA SER A 465 1.49 1.42 13.65
C SER A 465 1.32 2.88 13.25
N SER A 466 0.27 3.19 12.50
CA SER A 466 -0.08 4.56 12.16
C SER A 466 -1.59 4.79 12.21
N ALA A 467 -1.98 6.03 12.45
CA ALA A 467 -3.38 6.42 12.31
C ALA A 467 -3.50 7.83 11.75
N GLN A 468 -4.51 8.04 10.93
CA GLN A 468 -4.89 9.34 10.40
C GLN A 468 -6.37 9.59 10.70
N THR A 469 -6.72 10.81 11.11
CA THR A 469 -8.11 11.23 11.31
C THR A 469 -8.35 12.53 10.57
N LEU A 470 -9.46 12.59 9.84
CA LEU A 470 -9.93 13.77 9.13
C LEU A 470 -11.28 14.18 9.70
N ARG A 471 -11.43 15.47 9.98
CA ARG A 471 -12.71 16.13 10.25
C ARG A 471 -12.82 17.31 9.29
N SER A 472 -13.87 17.34 8.49
CA SER A 472 -14.10 18.44 7.56
C SER A 472 -15.55 18.92 7.65
N PHE A 473 -15.71 20.24 7.65
CA PHE A 473 -16.97 20.91 7.40
C PHE A 473 -16.82 21.74 6.13
N VAL A 474 -17.73 21.53 5.19
CA VAL A 474 -17.79 22.28 3.94
C VAL A 474 -19.19 22.84 3.79
N ALA A 475 -19.31 24.10 3.41
CA ALA A 475 -20.57 24.71 3.03
C ALA A 475 -20.41 25.51 1.75
N ASN A 476 -21.35 25.36 0.82
CA ASN A 476 -21.34 26.05 -0.46
C ASN A 476 -22.68 26.71 -0.73
N VAL A 477 -22.63 27.80 -1.48
CA VAL A 477 -23.81 28.48 -2.03
C VAL A 477 -23.51 28.96 -3.44
N THR A 478 -24.43 28.69 -4.36
CA THR A 478 -24.36 29.15 -5.75
C THR A 478 -25.72 29.66 -6.22
N GLY A 479 -25.73 30.59 -7.14
CA GLY A 479 -26.97 31.10 -7.72
C GLY A 479 -26.77 32.34 -8.57
N GLU A 480 -27.89 32.89 -9.05
CA GLU A 480 -27.90 34.17 -9.78
C GLU A 480 -28.09 35.33 -8.79
N LEU A 481 -27.26 36.37 -8.91
CA LEU A 481 -27.40 37.63 -8.18
C LEU A 481 -28.35 38.60 -8.91
N ALA A 482 -28.14 38.77 -10.22
CA ALA A 482 -28.87 39.73 -11.04
C ALA A 482 -28.87 39.32 -12.50
N SER A 483 -29.89 39.74 -13.25
CA SER A 483 -29.86 39.63 -14.71
C SER A 483 -29.26 40.91 -15.28
N LEU A 484 -28.19 40.80 -16.05
CA LEU A 484 -27.56 41.92 -16.76
C LEU A 484 -27.99 41.90 -18.24
N PRO A 485 -27.85 43.02 -18.98
CA PRO A 485 -28.16 43.06 -20.41
C PRO A 485 -27.40 42.04 -21.26
N ALA A 486 -26.26 41.53 -20.77
CA ALA A 486 -25.41 40.55 -21.45
C ALA A 486 -25.57 39.11 -20.91
N GLY A 487 -26.51 38.87 -19.97
CA GLY A 487 -26.72 37.56 -19.35
C GLY A 487 -26.85 37.62 -17.82
N ALA A 488 -27.09 36.47 -17.20
CA ALA A 488 -27.14 36.35 -15.74
C ALA A 488 -25.76 36.63 -15.10
N LEU A 489 -25.76 37.38 -14.00
CA LEU A 489 -24.62 37.51 -13.09
C LEU A 489 -24.75 36.43 -12.03
N ASP A 490 -24.01 35.34 -12.22
CA ASP A 490 -23.95 34.24 -11.26
C ASP A 490 -22.84 34.44 -10.23
N PHE A 491 -23.00 33.81 -9.06
CA PHE A 491 -21.97 33.73 -8.05
C PHE A 491 -21.82 32.31 -7.50
N ALA A 492 -20.64 32.03 -6.97
CA ALA A 492 -20.35 30.85 -6.18
C ALA A 492 -19.47 31.27 -5.00
N ALA A 493 -19.85 30.83 -3.80
CA ALA A 493 -19.06 31.02 -2.60
C ALA A 493 -19.02 29.72 -1.80
N GLY A 494 -17.85 29.41 -1.23
CA GLY A 494 -17.61 28.22 -0.45
C GLY A 494 -16.82 28.53 0.82
N PHE A 495 -17.07 27.76 1.87
CA PHE A 495 -16.31 27.77 3.11
C PHE A 495 -15.93 26.35 3.48
N GLU A 496 -14.65 26.11 3.76
CA GLU A 496 -14.17 24.83 4.26
C GLU A 496 -13.36 25.05 5.55
N ARG A 497 -13.63 24.21 6.54
CA ARG A 497 -12.75 24.00 7.69
C ARG A 497 -12.37 22.52 7.76
N ARG A 498 -11.07 22.25 7.61
CA ARG A 498 -10.50 20.91 7.64
C ARG A 498 -9.47 20.79 8.76
N GLU A 499 -9.60 19.74 9.57
CA GLU A 499 -8.64 19.33 10.58
C GLU A 499 -8.15 17.92 10.25
N GLN A 500 -6.83 17.73 10.21
CA GLN A 500 -6.22 16.46 9.90
C GLN A 500 -5.14 16.14 10.94
N ASP A 501 -5.35 15.04 11.66
CA ASP A 501 -4.44 14.53 12.68
C ASP A 501 -3.78 13.25 12.18
N GLY A 502 -2.49 13.09 12.46
CA GLY A 502 -1.73 11.89 12.12
C GLY A 502 -0.83 11.45 13.27
N ARG A 503 -0.65 10.14 13.43
CA ARG A 503 0.37 9.55 14.29
C ARG A 503 1.11 8.43 13.56
N PHE A 504 2.37 8.26 13.91
CA PHE A 504 3.19 7.13 13.51
C PHE A 504 3.97 6.67 14.74
N ASP A 505 3.73 5.43 15.15
CA ASP A 505 4.35 4.79 16.29
C ASP A 505 5.28 3.69 15.74
N PRO A 506 6.57 3.99 15.50
CA PRO A 506 7.53 3.03 14.97
C PRO A 506 7.95 2.00 16.02
N ASP A 507 8.43 0.86 15.54
CA ASP A 507 9.11 -0.15 16.36
C ASP A 507 10.26 0.48 17.17
N ARG A 508 10.48 0.01 18.40
CA ARG A 508 11.51 0.56 19.30
C ARG A 508 12.93 0.40 18.76
N VAL A 509 13.23 -0.71 18.07
CA VAL A 509 14.53 -0.95 17.43
C VAL A 509 14.74 0.05 16.30
N VAL A 510 13.70 0.30 15.51
CA VAL A 510 13.73 1.29 14.42
C VAL A 510 13.88 2.70 14.97
N ALA A 511 13.11 3.06 16.01
CA ALA A 511 13.18 4.36 16.67
C ALA A 511 14.54 4.65 17.29
N ALA A 512 15.23 3.62 17.79
CA ALA A 512 16.58 3.72 18.33
C ALA A 512 17.68 3.83 17.24
N GLY A 513 17.33 3.62 15.97
CA GLY A 513 18.32 3.56 14.87
C GLY A 513 19.10 2.24 14.81
N ASP A 514 18.61 1.19 15.48
CA ASP A 514 19.30 -0.10 15.63
C ASP A 514 18.93 -1.13 14.54
N THR A 515 18.21 -0.71 13.50
CA THR A 515 17.88 -1.55 12.34
C THR A 515 19.03 -1.58 11.35
N ALA A 516 19.36 -2.77 10.83
CA ALA A 516 20.18 -2.89 9.63
C ALA A 516 19.37 -2.34 8.45
N ARG A 517 19.92 -1.38 7.71
CA ARG A 517 19.26 -0.77 6.55
C ARG A 517 20.20 -0.65 5.37
#